data_AF-X1NLQ9-F1
#
_entry.id   AF-X1NLQ9-F1
#
_cell.length_a   1.000
_cell.length_b   1.000
_cell.length_c   1.000
_cell.angle_alpha   90.00
_cell.angle_beta   90.00
_cell.angle_gamma   90.00
#
_symmetry.space_group_name_H-M   'P 1'
#
loop_
_entity.id
_entity.type
_entity.pdbx_description
1 polymer ?
#
loop_
_entity_poly.entity_id
_entity_poly.type
_entity_poly.pdbx_seq_one_letter_code
_entity_poly.pdbx_strand_id
1 'polypeptide(L)'
;MNQLGLFETEQLRQCQVEPKTAVRLGTRSAQVALTKKRREATEKLRDILARLEGKDILVSQYCDYWWYSGLRLSRLKVDWSLFGGELPSVVILWGTRGASIRIFLDRLYQLREQYYGDNKPYYLLDFWNGFWQSPIDQYKRGGYQCL
;
A
#
# COMPACT_ATOMS: atom_id res chain seq x y z
N MET A 1 -2.52 36.48 28.56
CA MET A 1 -3.07 36.19 27.22
C MET A 1 -1.88 35.92 26.32
N ASN A 2 -1.52 34.65 26.09
CA ASN A 2 -0.39 34.31 25.22
C ASN A 2 -0.94 33.88 23.86
N GLN A 3 -0.75 34.75 22.88
CA GLN A 3 -1.10 34.53 21.49
C GLN A 3 0.06 33.78 20.84
N LEU A 4 -0.09 32.46 20.66
CA LEU A 4 0.92 31.63 20.00
C LEU A 4 1.08 32.09 18.54
N GLY A 5 2.32 32.35 18.14
CA GLY A 5 2.64 32.86 16.81
C GLY A 5 2.35 31.82 15.72
N LEU A 6 1.87 32.30 14.56
CA LEU A 6 1.56 31.49 13.38
C LEU A 6 2.71 30.55 12.95
N PHE A 7 3.95 30.94 13.26
CA PHE A 7 5.17 30.20 12.94
C PHE A 7 5.56 29.13 13.96
N GLU A 8 5.15 29.26 15.23
CA GLU A 8 5.37 28.20 16.24
C GLU A 8 4.46 26.99 15.99
N THR A 9 3.29 27.24 15.41
CA THR A 9 2.32 26.19 15.05
C THR A 9 2.82 25.31 13.90
N GLU A 10 3.59 25.86 12.95
CA GLU A 10 4.18 25.10 11.84
C GLU A 10 5.36 24.22 12.28
N GLN A 11 6.21 24.72 13.18
CA GLN A 11 7.31 23.92 13.75
C GLN A 11 6.80 22.75 14.61
N LEU A 12 5.71 22.95 15.36
CA LEU A 12 5.07 21.89 16.13
C LEU A 12 4.43 20.80 15.25
N ARG A 13 3.96 21.14 14.03
CA ARG A 13 3.47 20.15 13.06
C ARG A 13 4.58 19.31 12.46
N GLN A 14 5.76 19.90 12.20
CA GLN A 14 6.94 19.16 11.75
C GLN A 14 7.49 18.18 12.81
N CYS A 15 7.26 18.47 14.10
CA CYS A 15 7.66 17.63 15.22
C CYS A 15 6.64 16.55 15.62
N GLN A 16 5.56 16.33 14.85
CA GLN A 16 4.68 15.18 15.10
C GLN A 16 5.39 13.88 14.71
N VAL A 17 6.04 13.27 15.71
CA VAL A 17 6.56 11.90 15.61
C VAL A 17 5.42 10.99 15.18
N GLU A 18 5.57 10.31 14.05
CA GLU A 18 4.55 9.39 13.55
C GLU A 18 4.11 8.44 14.67
N PRO A 19 2.79 8.23 14.87
CA PRO A 19 2.30 7.27 15.83
C PRO A 19 2.80 5.88 15.43
N LYS A 20 3.84 5.39 16.11
CA LYS A 20 4.42 4.08 15.82
C LYS A 20 3.49 3.01 16.37
N THR A 21 3.11 2.07 15.53
CA THR A 21 2.33 0.91 15.98
C THR A 21 3.25 0.03 16.80
N ALA A 22 3.00 -0.05 18.12
CA ALA A 22 3.69 -0.96 19.01
C ALA A 22 3.12 -2.36 18.82
N VAL A 23 3.97 -3.30 18.42
CA VAL A 23 3.58 -4.69 18.20
C VAL A 23 4.37 -5.56 19.17
N ARG A 24 3.67 -6.45 19.89
CA ARG A 24 4.27 -7.35 20.88
C ARG A 24 4.22 -8.79 20.39
N LEU A 25 5.34 -9.49 20.50
CA LEU A 25 5.48 -10.92 20.26
C LEU A 25 6.13 -11.54 21.50
N GLY A 26 5.32 -12.14 22.37
CA GLY A 26 5.76 -12.59 23.69
C GLY A 26 6.32 -11.43 24.51
N THR A 27 7.60 -11.51 24.90
CA THR A 27 8.30 -10.47 25.66
C THR A 27 8.90 -9.36 24.80
N ARG A 28 8.92 -9.51 23.47
CA ARG A 28 9.54 -8.53 22.56
C ARG A 28 8.50 -7.54 22.06
N SER A 29 8.83 -6.25 22.10
CA SER A 29 8.03 -5.18 21.49
C SER A 29 8.82 -4.47 20.40
N ALA A 30 8.22 -4.33 19.22
CA ALA A 30 8.76 -3.53 18.13
C ALA A 30 7.82 -2.35 17.85
N GLN A 31 8.38 -1.18 17.58
CA GLN A 31 7.63 -0.01 17.13
C GLN A 31 7.85 0.17 15.63
N VAL A 32 6.80 -0.06 14.84
CA VAL A 32 6.89 0.04 13.38
C VAL A 32 6.24 1.35 12.93
N ALA A 33 7.01 2.15 12.17
CA ALA A 33 6.52 3.36 11.52
C ALA A 33 5.79 2.96 10.21
N LEU A 34 4.51 2.62 10.33
CA LEU A 34 3.71 2.15 9.18
C LEU A 34 3.50 3.24 8.12
N THR A 35 3.37 4.50 8.53
CA THR A 35 3.18 5.62 7.60
C THR A 35 4.41 5.84 6.73
N LYS A 36 5.61 5.87 7.33
CA LYS A 36 6.87 5.89 6.57
C LYS A 36 6.99 4.71 5.60
N LYS A 37 6.71 3.48 6.06
CA LYS A 37 6.78 2.29 5.21
C LYS A 37 5.80 2.33 4.05
N ARG A 38 4.57 2.78 4.31
CA ARG A 38 3.56 3.00 3.28
C ARG A 38 4.02 4.04 2.26
N ARG A 39 4.63 5.15 2.70
CA ARG A 39 5.18 6.18 1.79
C ARG A 39 6.24 5.58 0.87
N GLU A 40 7.24 4.91 1.44
CA GLU A 40 8.32 4.23 0.68
C GLU A 40 7.75 3.22 -0.33
N ALA A 41 6.79 2.39 0.08
CA ALA A 41 6.17 1.39 -0.79
C ALA A 41 5.30 2.02 -1.90
N THR A 42 4.59 3.11 -1.59
CA THR A 42 3.75 3.83 -2.54
C THR A 42 4.57 4.55 -3.60
N GLU A 43 5.70 5.14 -3.23
CA GLU A 43 6.63 5.77 -4.18
C GLU A 43 7.18 4.73 -5.16
N LYS A 44 7.65 3.58 -4.67
CA LYS A 44 8.10 2.47 -5.53
C LYS A 44 6.99 1.97 -6.45
N LEU A 45 5.78 1.85 -5.93
CA LEU A 45 4.63 1.45 -6.72
C LEU A 45 4.32 2.46 -7.84
N ARG A 46 4.41 3.77 -7.57
CA ARG A 46 4.26 4.81 -8.61
C ARG A 46 5.27 4.64 -9.72
N ASP A 47 6.54 4.46 -9.38
CA ASP A 47 7.62 4.31 -10.37
C ASP A 47 7.39 3.10 -11.29
N ILE A 48 6.96 1.97 -10.72
CA ILE A 48 6.67 0.75 -11.47
C ILE A 48 5.42 0.93 -12.34
N LEU A 49 4.34 1.46 -11.77
CA LEU A 49 3.10 1.67 -12.50
C LEU A 49 3.29 2.65 -13.67
N ALA A 50 4.11 3.69 -13.50
CA ALA A 50 4.48 4.59 -14.60
C ALA A 50 5.22 3.87 -15.73
N ARG A 51 6.09 2.90 -15.41
CA ARG A 51 6.79 2.07 -16.42
C ARG A 51 5.87 1.05 -17.11
N LEU A 52 4.77 0.67 -16.45
CA LEU A 52 3.80 -0.30 -16.95
C LEU A 52 2.61 0.35 -17.65
N GLU A 53 2.44 1.66 -17.54
CA GLU A 53 1.36 2.38 -18.20
C GLU A 53 1.38 2.18 -19.72
N GLY A 54 0.20 1.93 -20.30
CA GLY A 54 0.02 1.58 -21.71
C GLY A 54 0.36 0.12 -22.07
N LYS A 55 1.00 -0.64 -21.18
CA LYS A 55 1.30 -2.07 -21.41
C LYS A 55 0.16 -2.96 -20.93
N ASP A 56 0.22 -4.22 -21.37
CA ASP A 56 -0.67 -5.26 -20.88
C ASP A 56 -0.03 -5.91 -19.65
N ILE A 57 -0.78 -5.96 -18.55
CA ILE A 57 -0.34 -6.58 -17.30
C ILE A 57 -1.25 -7.75 -16.92
N LEU A 58 -0.68 -8.69 -16.19
CA LEU A 58 -1.43 -9.75 -15.52
C LEU A 58 -1.46 -9.43 -14.04
N VAL A 59 -2.66 -9.41 -13.47
CA VAL A 59 -2.87 -9.19 -12.05
C VAL A 59 -3.43 -10.48 -11.46
N SER A 60 -2.81 -10.92 -10.37
CA SER A 60 -3.28 -12.05 -9.59
C SER A 60 -3.59 -11.55 -8.19
N GLN A 61 -4.51 -12.20 -7.49
CA GLN A 61 -4.72 -11.96 -6.07
C GLN A 61 -4.76 -13.28 -5.35
N TYR A 62 -3.91 -13.41 -4.34
CA TYR A 62 -3.94 -14.55 -3.44
C TYR A 62 -4.63 -14.14 -2.14
N CYS A 63 -5.84 -14.68 -1.90
CA CYS A 63 -6.50 -14.54 -0.61
C CYS A 63 -7.39 -15.75 -0.29
N ASP A 64 -7.78 -15.89 0.98
CA ASP A 64 -8.35 -17.10 1.56
C ASP A 64 -9.74 -17.51 0.99
N TYR A 65 -10.48 -16.60 0.35
CA TYR A 65 -11.88 -16.84 -0.06
C TYR A 65 -12.17 -16.63 -1.55
N TRP A 66 -11.39 -15.79 -2.24
CA TRP A 66 -11.52 -15.59 -3.69
C TRP A 66 -10.12 -15.37 -4.26
N TRP A 67 -9.68 -16.29 -5.11
CA TRP A 67 -8.44 -16.13 -5.85
C TRP A 67 -8.76 -15.93 -7.32
N TYR A 68 -8.10 -14.96 -7.93
CA TYR A 68 -8.02 -14.88 -9.38
C TYR A 68 -6.55 -14.88 -9.75
N SER A 69 -6.23 -15.58 -10.83
CA SER A 69 -4.88 -15.70 -11.33
C SER A 69 -4.85 -15.24 -12.78
N GLY A 70 -3.89 -14.38 -13.11
CA GLY A 70 -3.64 -13.96 -14.48
C GLY A 70 -4.76 -13.13 -15.10
N LEU A 71 -5.43 -12.27 -14.31
CA LEU A 71 -6.40 -11.34 -14.86
C LEU A 71 -5.67 -10.31 -15.74
N ARG A 72 -5.90 -10.38 -17.05
CA ARG A 72 -5.25 -9.50 -18.01
C ARG A 72 -5.92 -8.14 -18.06
N LEU A 73 -5.20 -7.11 -17.65
CA LEU A 73 -5.53 -5.72 -17.94
C LEU A 73 -4.74 -5.29 -19.18
N SER A 74 -5.47 -5.04 -20.28
CA SER A 74 -4.87 -4.54 -21.51
C SER A 74 -4.83 -3.02 -21.53
N ARG A 75 -3.75 -2.44 -22.07
CA ARG A 75 -3.49 -0.99 -22.09
C ARG A 75 -3.75 -0.32 -20.74
N LEU A 76 -2.94 -0.68 -19.76
CA LEU A 76 -3.04 -0.19 -18.40
C LEU A 76 -3.12 1.34 -18.37
N LYS A 77 -4.13 1.89 -17.69
CA LYS A 77 -4.16 3.29 -17.25
C LYS A 77 -4.24 3.31 -15.74
N VAL A 78 -3.55 4.24 -15.12
CA VAL A 78 -3.43 4.30 -13.66
C VAL A 78 -4.05 5.59 -13.17
N ASP A 79 -4.94 5.48 -12.19
CA ASP A 79 -5.56 6.62 -11.54
C ASP A 79 -5.33 6.55 -10.03
N TRP A 80 -4.99 7.70 -9.43
CA TRP A 80 -4.60 7.81 -8.03
C TRP A 80 -5.62 8.66 -7.29
N SER A 81 -6.35 8.04 -6.37
CA SER A 81 -7.31 8.76 -5.54
C SER A 81 -6.71 9.14 -4.18
N LEU A 82 -6.63 10.45 -3.95
CA LEU A 82 -6.27 11.04 -2.66
C LEU A 82 -7.56 11.27 -1.85
N PHE A 83 -7.94 10.31 -1.01
CA PHE A 83 -9.03 10.53 -0.06
C PHE A 83 -8.45 11.06 1.26
N GLY A 84 -8.52 12.38 1.46
CA GLY A 84 -8.37 13.02 2.77
C GLY A 84 -6.96 13.09 3.38
N GLY A 85 -5.88 12.93 2.59
CA GLY A 85 -4.50 13.04 3.09
C GLY A 85 -3.42 13.17 2.00
N GLU A 86 -2.16 13.29 2.42
CA GLU A 86 -0.99 13.45 1.53
C GLU A 86 -0.65 12.17 0.73
N LEU A 87 -1.04 11.00 1.23
CA LEU A 87 -0.79 9.71 0.58
C LEU A 87 -2.05 9.21 -0.12
N PRO A 88 -1.93 8.58 -1.30
CA PRO A 88 -3.07 7.98 -1.98
C PRO A 88 -3.62 6.83 -1.14
N SER A 89 -4.93 6.85 -0.97
CA SER A 89 -5.67 5.81 -0.26
C SER A 89 -6.07 4.69 -1.19
N VAL A 90 -6.31 5.00 -2.47
CA VAL A 90 -6.69 4.02 -3.49
C VAL A 90 -5.93 4.29 -4.79
N VAL A 91 -5.44 3.23 -5.42
CA VAL A 91 -5.01 3.25 -6.82
C VAL A 91 -5.97 2.41 -7.64
N ILE A 92 -6.37 2.94 -8.80
CA ILE A 92 -7.29 2.28 -9.72
C ILE A 92 -6.50 1.94 -10.99
N LEU A 93 -6.45 0.65 -11.30
CA LEU A 93 -5.87 0.12 -12.52
C LEU A 93 -6.99 -0.12 -13.52
N TRP A 94 -6.99 0.65 -14.60
CA TRP A 94 -7.95 0.52 -15.68
C TRP A 94 -7.36 -0.30 -16.82
N GLY A 95 -8.16 -1.19 -17.38
CA GLY A 95 -7.90 -1.87 -18.64
C GLY A 95 -8.89 -1.45 -19.72
N THR A 96 -8.77 -2.04 -20.90
CA THR A 96 -9.77 -1.84 -21.96
C THR A 96 -11.13 -2.43 -21.59
N ARG A 97 -12.18 -1.98 -22.29
CA ARG A 97 -13.57 -2.48 -22.14
C ARG A 97 -14.16 -2.31 -20.73
N GLY A 98 -13.69 -1.31 -19.97
CA GLY A 98 -14.22 -1.00 -18.65
C GLY A 98 -13.74 -1.92 -17.52
N ALA A 99 -12.73 -2.77 -17.77
CA ALA A 99 -12.09 -3.53 -16.71
C ALA A 99 -11.39 -2.58 -15.73
N SER A 100 -11.63 -2.74 -14.43
CA SER A 100 -11.00 -1.91 -13.40
C SER A 100 -10.68 -2.72 -12.15
N ILE A 101 -9.48 -2.56 -11.61
CA ILE A 101 -9.08 -3.11 -10.31
C ILE A 101 -8.78 -1.94 -9.38
N ARG A 102 -9.36 -1.96 -8.18
CA ARG A 102 -9.08 -0.96 -7.13
C ARG A 102 -8.23 -1.59 -6.04
N ILE A 103 -7.10 -0.98 -5.74
CA ILE A 103 -6.19 -1.42 -4.70
C ILE A 103 -6.19 -0.38 -3.59
N PHE A 104 -6.57 -0.79 -2.38
CA PHE A 104 -6.59 0.07 -1.19
C PHE A 104 -5.21 0.06 -0.54
N LEU A 105 -4.57 1.22 -0.48
CA LEU A 105 -3.17 1.38 -0.06
C LEU A 105 -2.99 1.69 1.42
N ASP A 106 -4.09 1.78 2.19
CA ASP A 106 -4.07 2.12 3.62
C ASP A 106 -3.06 1.30 4.43
N ARG A 107 -2.86 0.05 4.01
CA ARG A 107 -2.04 -0.96 4.67
C ARG A 107 -0.87 -1.43 3.83
N LEU A 108 -0.61 -0.79 2.70
CA LEU A 108 0.54 -1.14 1.88
C LEU A 108 1.80 -0.96 2.73
N TYR A 109 2.55 -2.03 2.88
CA TYR A 109 3.70 -2.07 3.76
C TYR A 109 5.00 -2.20 2.98
N GLN A 110 4.98 -3.06 1.96
CA GLN A 110 6.15 -3.32 1.15
C GLN A 110 5.74 -3.68 -0.26
N LEU A 111 6.61 -3.34 -1.21
CA LEU A 111 6.54 -3.82 -2.57
C LEU A 111 7.83 -4.59 -2.86
N ARG A 112 7.70 -5.83 -3.32
CA ARG A 112 8.79 -6.73 -3.67
C ARG A 112 8.82 -6.98 -5.16
N GLU A 113 10.01 -7.03 -5.71
CA GLU A 113 10.25 -7.42 -7.10
C GLU A 113 10.88 -8.82 -7.10
N GLN A 114 10.32 -9.73 -7.87
CA GLN A 114 10.80 -11.10 -8.02
C GLN A 114 11.01 -11.42 -9.49
N TYR A 115 12.06 -12.18 -9.78
CA TYR A 115 12.35 -12.67 -11.11
C TYR A 115 12.18 -14.19 -11.10
N TYR A 116 11.19 -14.67 -11.83
CA TYR A 116 11.10 -16.09 -12.19
C TYR A 116 11.63 -16.28 -13.61
N GLY A 117 12.14 -17.47 -13.91
CA GLY A 117 12.99 -17.80 -15.08
C GLY A 117 12.51 -17.35 -16.48
N ASP A 118 11.29 -16.87 -16.62
CA ASP A 118 10.71 -16.30 -17.85
C ASP A 118 11.10 -14.83 -18.12
N ASN A 119 12.10 -14.29 -17.40
CA ASN A 119 12.69 -12.96 -17.64
C ASN A 119 11.71 -11.77 -17.50
N LYS A 120 10.53 -12.00 -16.89
CA LYS A 120 9.54 -10.97 -16.56
C LYS A 120 9.52 -10.72 -15.05
N PRO A 121 9.62 -9.48 -14.59
CA PRO A 121 9.50 -9.17 -13.17
C PRO A 121 8.05 -9.39 -12.71
N TYR A 122 7.90 -10.08 -11.58
CA TYR A 122 6.68 -10.12 -10.80
C TYR A 122 6.80 -9.09 -9.67
N TYR A 123 5.78 -8.25 -9.54
CA TYR A 123 5.69 -7.29 -8.45
C TYR A 123 4.68 -7.81 -7.44
N LEU A 124 5.10 -7.95 -6.19
CA LEU A 124 4.25 -8.37 -5.08
C LEU A 124 4.01 -7.19 -4.14
N LEU A 125 2.74 -6.92 -3.90
CA LEU A 125 2.26 -5.90 -2.97
C LEU A 125 1.92 -6.56 -1.62
N ASP A 126 2.71 -6.26 -0.59
CA ASP A 126 2.50 -6.78 0.75
C ASP A 126 1.69 -5.80 1.59
N PHE A 127 0.56 -6.27 2.12
CA PHE A 127 -0.27 -5.49 3.04
C PHE A 127 -0.05 -5.90 4.49
N TRP A 128 0.13 -4.92 5.37
CA TRP A 128 0.26 -5.13 6.80
C TRP A 128 -1.10 -5.18 7.48
N ASN A 129 -1.43 -6.31 8.11
CA ASN A 129 -2.58 -6.42 9.00
C ASN A 129 -2.25 -7.00 10.38
N GLY A 130 -1.08 -6.63 10.93
CA GLY A 130 -0.63 -7.15 12.22
C GLY A 130 -0.15 -8.60 12.14
N PHE A 131 -0.13 -9.29 13.28
CA PHE A 131 0.26 -10.70 13.37
C PHE A 131 -0.96 -11.62 13.20
N TRP A 132 -0.71 -12.86 12.77
CA TRP A 132 -1.72 -13.90 12.51
C TRP A 132 -2.78 -14.07 13.62
N GLN A 133 -2.47 -13.75 14.87
CA GLN A 133 -3.38 -13.91 16.01
C GLN A 133 -4.41 -12.79 16.19
N SER A 134 -4.23 -11.59 15.63
CA SER A 134 -5.22 -10.50 15.77
C SER A 134 -5.05 -9.44 14.68
N PRO A 135 -6.00 -9.28 13.74
CA PRO A 135 -5.96 -8.21 12.77
C PRO A 135 -6.06 -6.84 13.47
N ILE A 136 -5.37 -5.83 12.94
CA ILE A 136 -5.41 -4.46 13.48
C ILE A 136 -6.81 -3.84 13.31
N ASP A 137 -7.58 -4.33 12.33
CA ASP A 137 -8.98 -3.94 12.12
C ASP A 137 -9.76 -5.21 11.77
N GLN A 138 -10.77 -5.52 12.57
CA GLN A 138 -11.65 -6.68 12.38
C GLN A 138 -12.49 -6.61 11.10
N TYR A 139 -12.71 -5.41 10.55
CA TYR A 139 -13.44 -5.21 9.31
C TYR A 139 -12.52 -5.25 8.07
N LYS A 140 -11.20 -5.35 8.27
CA LYS A 140 -10.22 -5.47 7.18
C LYS A 140 -9.45 -6.79 7.28
N ARG A 141 -9.43 -7.52 6.17
CA ARG A 141 -9.00 -8.94 6.06
C ARG A 141 -7.64 -9.23 6.70
N GLY A 142 -7.58 -10.26 7.56
CA GLY A 142 -6.38 -10.75 8.27
C GLY A 142 -5.19 -11.13 7.36
N GLY A 143 -3.96 -10.97 7.88
CA GLY A 143 -2.72 -11.53 7.31
C GLY A 143 -1.92 -10.66 6.35
N TYR A 144 -0.72 -11.16 5.99
CA TYR A 144 0.07 -10.70 4.83
C TYR A 144 -0.65 -11.16 3.57
N GLN A 145 -1.44 -10.28 2.96
CA GLN A 145 -2.03 -10.55 1.66
C GLN A 145 -1.07 -10.03 0.59
N CYS A 146 -0.74 -10.88 -0.38
CA CYS A 146 0.09 -10.51 -1.53
C CYS A 146 -0.83 -10.33 -2.74
N LEU A 147 -0.75 -9.16 -3.39
CA LEU A 147 -1.31 -8.89 -4.72
C LEU A 147 -0.17 -8.91 -5.75
#